data_AF-A0A858RCB4-F1
#
_entry.id   AF-A0A858RCB4-F1
#
_cell.length_a   1.000
_cell.length_b   1.000
_cell.length_c   1.000
_cell.angle_alpha   90.00
_cell.angle_beta   90.00
_cell.angle_gamma   90.00
#
_symmetry.space_group_name_H-M   'P 1'
#
loop_
_entity.id
_entity.type
_entity.pdbx_description
1 polymer ?
#
loop_
_entity_poly.entity_id
_entity_poly.type
_entity_poly.pdbx_seq_one_letter_code
_entity_poly.pdbx_strand_id
1 'polypeptide(L)'
;MSTRILGLMMVGGVILEFLGSHWGQSIGVGGFVYLIAGAGVLCGIQAPVRFTALCGCVVMADCLAPIIWSLGMGRPLEFRSRVFDVTGPGSWTDYFLPAAYMFGESLLAFVVLRHRRLTYWTGAMKFFTAVITLLFLGRATLAISHEVRSRQLIRMFPEEVRIAEKLLLTHGGMLSSSMADRPLDEFIGLPSLHSVLFRERLSKRWGWTSSASVPPDQLRKATHWVKLPSGEWATIEFEFIVPE
;
A
#
# COMPACT_ATOMS: atom_id res chain seq x y z
N MET A 1 -6.91 -25.68 25.72
CA MET A 1 -5.70 -24.85 25.89
C MET A 1 -5.57 -23.82 24.78
N SER A 2 -5.60 -24.22 23.50
CA SER A 2 -5.37 -23.33 22.33
C SER A 2 -6.32 -22.14 22.19
N THR A 3 -7.60 -22.27 22.55
CA THR A 3 -8.55 -21.13 22.55
C THR A 3 -8.24 -20.07 23.59
N ARG A 4 -7.78 -20.48 24.79
CA ARG A 4 -7.38 -19.52 25.83
C ARG A 4 -6.13 -18.77 25.42
N ILE A 5 -5.17 -19.46 24.79
CA ILE A 5 -3.97 -18.82 24.23
C ILE A 5 -4.36 -17.81 23.15
N LEU A 6 -5.24 -18.18 22.21
CA LEU A 6 -5.73 -17.25 21.18
C LEU A 6 -6.42 -16.03 21.78
N GLY A 7 -7.34 -16.22 22.74
CA GLY A 7 -8.01 -15.11 23.40
C GLY A 7 -7.06 -14.19 24.18
N LEU A 8 -6.06 -14.76 24.86
CA LEU A 8 -5.03 -14.01 25.57
C LEU A 8 -4.09 -13.25 24.62
N MET A 9 -3.76 -13.83 23.45
CA MET A 9 -3.02 -13.12 22.41
C MET A 9 -3.84 -11.92 21.94
N MET A 10 -5.08 -12.12 21.51
CA MET A 10 -5.93 -11.02 21.03
C MET A 10 -6.08 -9.87 22.02
N VAL A 11 -6.17 -10.16 23.32
CA VAL A 11 -6.18 -9.13 24.37
C VAL A 11 -4.78 -8.51 24.58
N GLY A 12 -3.72 -9.32 24.55
CA GLY A 12 -2.34 -8.89 24.70
C GLY A 12 -1.85 -7.99 23.57
N GLY A 13 -2.32 -8.20 22.33
CA GLY A 13 -2.03 -7.33 21.19
C GLY A 13 -2.50 -5.89 21.42
N VAL A 14 -3.62 -5.72 22.11
CA VAL A 14 -4.16 -4.40 22.46
C VAL A 14 -3.33 -3.73 23.56
N ILE A 15 -2.82 -4.50 24.53
CA ILE A 15 -1.88 -3.99 25.53
C ILE A 15 -0.60 -3.49 24.84
N LEU A 16 -0.11 -4.20 23.82
CA LEU A 16 1.03 -3.78 23.02
C LEU A 16 0.74 -2.51 22.21
N GLU A 17 -0.46 -2.38 21.61
CA GLU A 17 -0.87 -1.15 20.92
C GLU A 17 -0.99 0.04 21.90
N PHE A 18 -1.52 -0.17 23.10
CA PHE A 18 -1.58 0.86 24.14
C PHE A 18 -0.18 1.30 24.59
N LEU A 19 0.76 0.36 24.76
CA LEU A 19 2.16 0.67 25.07
C LEU A 19 2.84 1.43 23.93
N GLY A 20 2.61 1.01 22.68
CA GLY A 20 3.09 1.72 21.48
C GLY A 20 2.52 3.13 21.37
N SER A 21 1.27 3.34 21.80
CA SER A 21 0.67 4.68 21.82
C SER A 21 1.35 5.65 22.78
N HIS A 22 1.92 5.14 23.87
CA HIS A 22 2.71 5.93 24.81
C HIS A 22 4.02 6.44 24.18
N TRP A 23 4.44 5.86 23.06
CA TRP A 23 5.60 6.27 22.26
C TRP A 23 5.21 7.05 20.99
N GLY A 24 3.97 7.58 20.93
CA GLY A 24 3.53 8.48 19.86
C GLY A 24 2.85 7.79 18.67
N GLN A 25 2.56 6.48 18.75
CA GLN A 25 1.76 5.80 17.73
C GLN A 25 0.25 6.03 17.97
N SER A 26 -0.54 6.20 16.91
CA SER A 26 -2.00 6.32 17.04
C SER A 26 -2.62 4.95 17.34
N ILE A 27 -3.44 4.85 18.39
CA ILE A 27 -4.25 3.64 18.63
C ILE A 27 -5.24 3.48 17.47
N GLY A 28 -5.11 2.39 16.73
CA GLY A 28 -6.02 2.07 15.64
C GLY A 28 -7.37 1.60 16.17
N VAL A 29 -8.44 1.85 15.40
CA VAL A 29 -9.77 1.23 15.62
C VAL A 29 -9.67 -0.30 15.62
N GLY A 30 -8.65 -0.86 14.95
CA GLY A 30 -8.32 -2.28 14.93
C GLY A 30 -8.16 -2.88 16.34
N GLY A 31 -7.36 -2.26 17.22
CA GLY A 31 -7.11 -2.80 18.56
C GLY A 31 -8.39 -3.04 19.37
N PHE A 32 -9.33 -2.10 19.35
CA PHE A 32 -10.60 -2.27 20.08
C PHE A 32 -11.44 -3.45 19.58
N VAL A 33 -11.46 -3.69 18.26
CA VAL A 33 -12.16 -4.84 17.67
C VAL A 33 -11.51 -6.15 18.13
N TYR A 34 -10.18 -6.19 18.20
CA TYR A 34 -9.44 -7.36 18.68
C TYR A 34 -9.60 -7.58 20.19
N LEU A 35 -9.76 -6.54 21.00
CA LEU A 35 -10.05 -6.66 22.44
C LEU A 35 -11.38 -7.37 22.68
N ILE A 36 -12.46 -6.89 22.03
CA ILE A 36 -13.81 -7.46 22.16
C ILE A 36 -13.83 -8.90 21.64
N ALA A 37 -13.17 -9.13 20.50
CA ALA A 37 -13.06 -10.46 19.93
C ALA A 37 -12.29 -11.42 20.86
N GLY A 38 -11.16 -10.98 21.44
CA GLY A 38 -10.35 -11.74 22.39
C GLY A 38 -11.11 -12.10 23.67
N ALA A 39 -11.79 -11.12 24.27
CA ALA A 39 -12.69 -11.36 25.41
C ALA A 39 -13.78 -12.37 25.06
N GLY A 40 -14.38 -12.25 23.88
CA GLY A 40 -15.36 -13.21 23.36
C GLY A 40 -14.79 -14.63 23.25
N VAL A 41 -13.56 -14.80 22.73
CA VAL A 41 -12.89 -16.11 22.67
C VAL A 41 -12.69 -16.68 24.08
N LEU A 42 -12.28 -15.86 25.05
CA LEU A 42 -12.07 -16.27 26.44
C LEU A 42 -13.38 -16.71 27.12
N CYS A 43 -14.50 -16.05 26.78
CA CYS A 43 -15.85 -16.44 27.19
C CYS A 43 -16.41 -17.66 26.42
N GLY A 44 -15.65 -18.26 25.50
CA GLY A 44 -16.06 -19.44 24.74
C GLY A 44 -16.91 -19.13 23.50
N ILE A 45 -17.05 -17.87 23.11
CA ILE A 45 -17.75 -17.47 21.89
C ILE A 45 -16.91 -17.90 20.68
N GLN A 46 -17.56 -18.59 19.74
CA GLN A 46 -16.87 -19.15 18.57
C GLN A 46 -16.77 -18.18 17.38
N ALA A 47 -17.65 -17.16 17.31
CA ALA A 47 -17.67 -16.22 16.20
C ALA A 47 -16.36 -15.43 16.04
N PRO A 48 -15.73 -14.91 17.12
CA PRO A 48 -14.42 -14.25 17.04
C PRO A 48 -13.33 -15.10 16.42
N VAL A 49 -13.27 -16.41 16.72
CA VAL A 49 -12.26 -17.32 16.13
C VAL A 49 -12.38 -17.37 14.60
N ARG A 50 -13.61 -17.43 14.07
CA ARG A 50 -13.86 -17.44 12.62
C ARG A 50 -13.51 -16.09 11.99
N PHE A 51 -13.83 -15.00 12.69
CA PHE A 51 -13.50 -13.65 12.27
C PHE A 51 -11.98 -13.45 12.16
N THR A 52 -11.21 -13.84 13.18
CA THR A 52 -9.73 -13.76 13.16
C THR A 52 -9.13 -14.55 12.00
N ALA A 53 -9.65 -15.76 11.74
CA ALA A 53 -9.19 -16.55 10.58
C ALA A 53 -9.50 -15.86 9.24
N LEU A 54 -10.65 -15.18 9.12
CA LEU A 54 -10.99 -14.38 7.93
C LEU A 54 -10.04 -13.18 7.76
N CYS A 55 -9.73 -12.47 8.85
CA CYS A 55 -8.77 -11.35 8.82
C CYS A 55 -7.41 -11.81 8.29
N GLY A 56 -6.93 -12.99 8.68
CA GLY A 56 -5.69 -13.56 8.13
C GLY A 56 -5.74 -13.76 6.61
N CYS A 57 -6.85 -14.30 6.10
CA CYS A 57 -7.04 -14.42 4.65
C CYS A 57 -7.03 -13.05 3.96
N VAL A 58 -7.65 -12.05 4.57
CA VAL A 58 -7.71 -10.67 4.06
C VAL A 58 -6.33 -10.04 4.00
N VAL A 59 -5.55 -10.12 5.08
CA VAL A 59 -4.18 -9.60 5.12
C VAL A 59 -3.32 -10.29 4.06
N MET A 60 -3.43 -11.61 3.94
CA MET A 60 -2.70 -12.35 2.90
C MET A 60 -3.10 -11.92 1.49
N ALA A 61 -4.40 -11.72 1.25
CA ALA A 61 -4.90 -11.22 -0.04
C ALA A 61 -4.40 -9.79 -0.32
N ASP A 62 -4.36 -8.91 0.67
CA ASP A 62 -3.84 -7.54 0.54
C ASP A 62 -2.34 -7.53 0.24
N CYS A 63 -1.56 -8.45 0.83
CA CYS A 63 -0.14 -8.60 0.52
C CYS A 63 0.11 -9.16 -0.89
N LEU A 64 -0.73 -10.10 -1.34
CA LEU A 64 -0.57 -10.74 -2.66
C LEU A 64 -1.14 -9.90 -3.81
N ALA A 65 -2.17 -9.09 -3.57
CA ALA A 65 -2.84 -8.33 -4.62
C ALA A 65 -1.89 -7.40 -5.40
N PRO A 66 -0.98 -6.61 -4.77
CA PRO A 66 0.00 -5.80 -5.49
C PRO A 66 0.96 -6.63 -6.34
N ILE A 67 1.34 -7.82 -5.86
CA ILE A 67 2.23 -8.74 -6.57
C ILE A 67 1.55 -9.25 -7.84
N ILE A 68 0.32 -9.79 -7.69
CA ILE A 68 -0.49 -10.29 -8.79
C ILE A 68 -0.78 -9.18 -9.79
N TRP A 69 -1.13 -7.98 -9.30
CA TRP A 69 -1.41 -6.81 -10.13
C TRP A 69 -0.20 -6.38 -10.95
N SER A 70 0.98 -6.30 -10.32
CA SER A 70 2.22 -5.91 -10.99
C SER A 70 2.62 -6.93 -12.07
N LEU A 71 2.53 -8.23 -11.76
CA LEU A 71 2.78 -9.30 -12.72
C LEU A 71 1.79 -9.27 -13.89
N GLY A 72 0.50 -9.10 -13.61
CA GLY A 72 -0.54 -9.01 -14.63
C GLY A 72 -0.38 -7.80 -15.56
N MET A 73 0.24 -6.73 -15.07
CA MET A 73 0.52 -5.52 -15.84
C MET A 73 1.92 -5.51 -16.50
N GLY A 74 2.72 -6.57 -16.35
CA GLY A 74 4.08 -6.63 -16.87
C GLY A 74 5.03 -5.60 -16.23
N ARG A 75 4.71 -5.14 -15.01
CA ARG A 75 5.47 -4.14 -14.25
C ARG A 75 6.46 -4.82 -13.31
N PRO A 76 7.56 -4.13 -12.92
CA PRO A 76 8.41 -4.62 -11.86
C PRO A 76 7.62 -4.77 -10.56
N LEU A 77 7.98 -5.77 -9.75
CA LEU A 77 7.47 -5.89 -8.40
C LEU A 77 8.03 -4.73 -7.55
N GLU A 78 7.18 -3.78 -7.22
CA GLU A 78 7.49 -2.82 -6.16
C GLU A 78 7.45 -3.55 -4.82
N PHE A 79 8.59 -4.03 -4.33
CA PHE A 79 8.78 -4.40 -2.92
C PHE A 79 8.74 -3.17 -1.99
N ARG A 80 8.05 -2.10 -2.39
CA ARG A 80 7.97 -0.84 -1.65
C ARG A 80 6.56 -0.25 -1.66
N SER A 81 5.53 -1.08 -1.82
CA SER A 81 4.25 -0.76 -1.16
C SER A 81 4.56 -0.58 0.34
N ARG A 82 3.78 0.22 1.08
CA ARG A 82 3.99 0.42 2.54
C ARG A 82 4.25 -0.88 3.33
N VAL A 83 3.78 -2.01 2.80
CA VAL A 83 3.92 -3.37 3.34
C VAL A 83 5.36 -3.93 3.27
N PHE A 84 6.20 -3.47 2.34
CA PHE A 84 7.52 -4.06 2.07
C PHE A 84 8.70 -3.07 2.16
N ASP A 85 8.48 -1.80 2.54
CA ASP A 85 9.57 -0.85 2.80
C ASP A 85 10.27 -1.13 4.14
N VAL A 86 11.01 -2.24 4.23
CA VAL A 86 11.67 -2.74 5.45
C VAL A 86 12.94 -1.93 5.83
N THR A 87 13.24 -0.86 5.10
CA THR A 87 14.52 -0.13 5.24
C THR A 87 14.46 1.03 6.24
N GLY A 88 13.27 1.51 6.61
CA GLY A 88 13.11 2.55 7.61
C GLY A 88 13.18 2.00 9.04
N PRO A 89 13.79 2.69 10.01
CA PRO A 89 13.85 2.22 11.40
C PRO A 89 12.47 2.02 12.05
N GLY A 90 11.42 2.71 11.58
CA GLY A 90 10.02 2.49 12.01
C GLY A 90 9.26 1.40 11.24
N SER A 91 9.80 0.89 10.13
CA SER A 91 9.08 -0.09 9.29
C SER A 91 8.80 -1.42 9.99
N TRP A 92 9.73 -1.86 10.83
CA TRP A 92 9.60 -3.06 11.64
C TRP A 92 8.48 -2.93 12.67
N THR A 93 8.41 -1.79 13.35
CA THR A 93 7.42 -1.54 14.41
C THR A 93 6.05 -1.17 13.86
N ASP A 94 6.00 -0.42 12.78
CA ASP A 94 4.75 0.14 12.25
C ASP A 94 4.03 -0.83 11.30
N TYR A 95 4.76 -1.77 10.68
CA TYR A 95 4.20 -2.66 9.65
C TYR A 95 4.50 -4.13 9.88
N PHE A 96 5.78 -4.51 10.02
CA PHE A 96 6.15 -5.93 10.04
C PHE A 96 5.68 -6.64 11.31
N LEU A 97 5.93 -6.06 12.48
CA LEU A 97 5.57 -6.66 13.77
C LEU A 97 4.04 -6.80 13.92
N PRO A 98 3.21 -5.79 13.62
CA PRO A 98 1.76 -5.94 13.63
C PRO A 98 1.28 -6.99 12.61
N ALA A 99 1.83 -7.02 11.40
CA ALA A 99 1.44 -8.00 10.38
C ALA A 99 1.81 -9.43 10.78
N ALA A 100 3.03 -9.65 11.29
CA ALA A 100 3.49 -10.94 11.78
C ALA A 100 2.66 -11.41 12.98
N TYR A 101 2.29 -10.50 13.88
CA TYR A 101 1.42 -10.77 15.01
C TYR A 101 0.03 -11.24 14.54
N MET A 102 -0.61 -10.47 13.67
CA MET A 102 -1.92 -10.78 13.07
C MET A 102 -1.90 -12.10 12.30
N PHE A 103 -0.80 -12.39 11.60
CA PHE A 103 -0.59 -13.66 10.92
C PHE A 103 -0.52 -14.83 11.92
N GLY A 104 0.23 -14.67 13.01
CA GLY A 104 0.32 -15.65 14.09
C GLY A 104 -1.04 -15.95 14.74
N GLU A 105 -1.83 -14.91 15.03
CA GLU A 105 -3.19 -15.06 15.56
C GLU A 105 -4.12 -15.78 14.59
N SER A 106 -4.03 -15.43 13.30
CA SER A 106 -4.83 -16.05 12.25
C SER A 106 -4.48 -17.52 12.08
N LEU A 107 -3.20 -17.88 12.10
CA LEU A 107 -2.74 -19.27 12.05
C LEU A 107 -3.24 -20.05 13.26
N LEU A 108 -3.16 -19.47 14.46
CA LEU A 108 -3.68 -20.08 15.67
C LEU A 108 -5.20 -20.24 15.63
N ALA A 109 -5.93 -19.27 15.05
CA ALA A 109 -7.36 -19.38 14.81
C ALA A 109 -7.70 -20.54 13.85
N PHE A 110 -6.94 -20.73 12.77
CA PHE A 110 -7.08 -21.90 11.90
C PHE A 110 -6.84 -23.22 12.63
N VAL A 111 -5.79 -23.29 13.46
CA VAL A 111 -5.51 -24.47 14.29
C VAL A 111 -6.67 -24.76 15.25
N VAL A 112 -7.23 -23.72 15.89
CA VAL A 112 -8.38 -23.86 16.79
C VAL A 112 -9.62 -24.34 16.04
N LEU A 113 -9.93 -23.77 14.88
CA LEU A 113 -11.07 -24.19 14.05
C LEU A 113 -10.95 -25.68 13.68
N ARG A 114 -9.76 -26.10 13.23
CA ARG A 114 -9.47 -27.49 12.86
C ARG A 114 -9.55 -28.42 14.05
N HIS A 115 -8.88 -28.09 15.15
CA HIS A 115 -8.82 -28.95 16.34
C HIS A 115 -10.21 -29.14 16.95
N ARG A 116 -11.03 -28.08 17.01
CA ARG A 116 -12.39 -28.15 17.56
C ARG A 116 -13.45 -28.56 16.55
N ARG A 117 -13.07 -28.86 15.30
CA ARG A 117 -13.98 -29.20 14.19
C ARG A 117 -15.13 -28.20 14.06
N LEU A 118 -14.83 -26.92 14.25
CA LEU A 118 -15.83 -25.86 14.16
C LEU A 118 -16.21 -25.64 12.70
N THR A 119 -17.51 -25.63 12.41
CA THR A 119 -17.99 -25.25 11.08
C THR A 119 -17.62 -23.78 10.84
N TYR A 120 -16.80 -23.51 9.82
CA TYR A 120 -16.37 -22.15 9.48
C TYR A 120 -17.51 -21.37 8.81
N TRP A 121 -18.21 -21.99 7.85
CA TRP A 121 -19.16 -21.32 6.97
C TRP A 121 -20.55 -21.12 7.57
N THR A 122 -20.66 -20.20 8.52
CA THR A 122 -21.93 -19.80 9.15
C THR A 122 -22.59 -18.61 8.45
N GLY A 123 -23.86 -18.31 8.77
CA GLY A 123 -24.54 -17.12 8.23
C GLY A 123 -23.80 -15.81 8.51
N ALA A 124 -23.25 -15.64 9.72
CA ALA A 124 -22.43 -14.50 10.08
C ALA A 124 -21.14 -14.40 9.23
N MET A 125 -20.47 -15.53 8.95
CA MET A 125 -19.27 -15.53 8.11
C MET A 125 -19.56 -15.20 6.65
N LYS A 126 -20.71 -15.64 6.11
CA LYS A 126 -21.16 -15.23 4.78
C LYS A 126 -21.35 -13.71 4.71
N PHE A 127 -21.98 -13.12 5.73
CA PHE A 127 -22.15 -11.67 5.83
C PHE A 127 -20.82 -10.93 5.90
N PHE A 128 -19.91 -11.32 6.81
CA PHE A 128 -18.59 -10.68 6.91
C PHE A 128 -17.77 -10.81 5.64
N THR A 129 -17.79 -11.99 5.01
CA THR A 129 -17.11 -12.20 3.72
C THR A 129 -17.69 -11.29 2.65
N ALA A 130 -19.02 -11.17 2.55
CA ALA A 130 -19.65 -10.27 1.58
C ALA A 130 -19.28 -8.79 1.79
N VAL A 131 -19.28 -8.33 3.04
CA VAL A 131 -18.87 -6.95 3.39
C VAL A 131 -17.41 -6.71 2.99
N ILE A 132 -16.51 -7.61 3.34
CA ILE A 132 -15.10 -7.52 2.98
C ILE A 132 -14.92 -7.55 1.46
N THR A 133 -15.58 -8.47 0.75
CA THR A 133 -15.53 -8.55 -0.71
C THR A 133 -15.99 -7.24 -1.35
N LEU A 134 -17.06 -6.62 -0.86
CA LEU A 134 -17.53 -5.31 -1.36
C LEU A 134 -16.50 -4.20 -1.14
N LEU A 135 -15.84 -4.17 0.03
CA LEU A 135 -14.79 -3.20 0.32
C LEU A 135 -13.57 -3.39 -0.59
N PHE A 136 -13.15 -4.64 -0.81
CA PHE A 136 -12.05 -4.97 -1.72
C PHE A 136 -12.40 -4.63 -3.16
N LEU A 137 -13.63 -4.92 -3.61
CA LEU A 137 -14.10 -4.55 -4.93
C LEU A 137 -14.10 -3.02 -5.10
N GLY A 138 -14.58 -2.28 -4.10
CA GLY A 138 -14.50 -0.82 -4.08
C GLY A 138 -13.06 -0.31 -4.22
N ARG A 139 -12.11 -0.81 -3.43
CA ARG A 139 -10.69 -0.44 -3.57
C ARG A 139 -10.11 -0.81 -4.93
N ALA A 140 -10.45 -1.99 -5.45
CA ALA A 140 -9.99 -2.43 -6.77
C ALA A 140 -10.53 -1.52 -7.88
N THR A 141 -11.81 -1.14 -7.84
CA THR A 141 -12.39 -0.21 -8.83
C THR A 141 -11.74 1.16 -8.79
N LEU A 142 -11.42 1.70 -7.60
CA LEU A 142 -10.68 2.95 -7.46
C LEU A 142 -9.26 2.85 -8.01
N ALA A 143 -8.55 1.74 -7.73
CA ALA A 143 -7.21 1.50 -8.25
C ALA A 143 -7.21 1.39 -9.79
N ILE A 144 -8.18 0.65 -10.35
CA ILE A 144 -8.38 0.53 -11.81
C ILE A 144 -8.70 1.90 -12.41
N SER A 145 -9.61 2.67 -11.80
CA SER A 145 -9.98 3.99 -12.29
C SER A 145 -8.79 4.96 -12.28
N HIS A 146 -7.98 4.93 -11.23
CA HIS A 146 -6.76 5.73 -11.14
C HIS A 146 -5.77 5.35 -12.24
N GLU A 147 -5.59 4.04 -12.47
CA GLU A 147 -4.70 3.52 -13.51
C GLU A 147 -5.17 3.91 -14.93
N VAL A 148 -6.46 3.76 -15.23
CA VAL A 148 -7.04 4.17 -16.53
C VAL A 148 -6.84 5.67 -16.74
N ARG A 149 -7.10 6.50 -15.72
CA ARG A 149 -6.90 7.94 -15.78
C ARG A 149 -5.44 8.31 -15.98
N SER A 150 -4.51 7.65 -15.28
CA SER A 150 -3.07 7.84 -15.44
C SER A 150 -2.64 7.59 -16.89
N ARG A 151 -3.09 6.48 -17.49
CA ARG A 151 -2.81 6.16 -18.90
C ARG A 151 -3.40 7.16 -19.88
N GLN A 152 -4.59 7.68 -19.59
CA GLN A 152 -5.21 8.74 -20.40
C GLN A 152 -4.39 10.03 -20.35
N LEU A 153 -3.96 10.46 -19.16
CA LEU A 153 -3.12 11.65 -18.98
C LEU A 153 -1.80 11.52 -19.74
N ILE A 154 -1.12 10.38 -19.62
CA ILE A 154 0.14 10.10 -20.34
C ILE A 154 -0.07 10.19 -21.87
N ARG A 155 -1.24 9.80 -22.38
CA ARG A 155 -1.56 9.92 -23.81
C ARG A 155 -1.91 11.34 -24.25
N MET A 156 -2.45 12.17 -23.36
CA MET A 156 -2.79 13.56 -23.65
C MET A 156 -1.56 14.47 -23.68
N PHE A 157 -0.50 14.10 -22.95
CA PHE A 157 0.73 14.89 -22.80
C PHE A 157 1.98 14.11 -23.26
N PRO A 158 2.05 13.70 -24.54
CA PRO A 158 3.12 12.84 -25.03
C PRO A 158 4.49 13.53 -25.08
N GLU A 159 4.53 14.86 -25.24
CA GLU A 159 5.78 15.62 -25.33
C GLU A 159 6.46 15.73 -23.96
N GLU A 160 5.69 16.02 -22.93
CA GLU A 160 6.12 16.10 -21.53
C GLU A 160 6.65 14.75 -21.06
N VAL A 161 5.94 13.68 -21.42
CA VAL A 161 6.38 12.30 -21.14
C VAL A 161 7.68 11.99 -21.87
N ARG A 162 7.80 12.35 -23.15
CA ARG A 162 9.01 12.12 -23.95
C ARG A 162 10.23 12.87 -23.41
N ILE A 163 10.05 14.12 -22.98
CA ILE A 163 11.12 14.92 -22.35
C ILE A 163 11.57 14.25 -21.06
N ALA A 164 10.62 13.87 -20.20
CA ALA A 164 10.92 13.20 -18.95
C ALA A 164 11.61 11.83 -19.15
N GLU A 165 11.13 11.02 -20.10
CA GLU A 165 11.78 9.76 -20.48
C GLU A 165 13.20 9.99 -20.97
N LYS A 166 13.41 10.95 -21.87
CA LYS A 166 14.74 11.26 -22.41
C LYS A 166 15.69 11.66 -21.30
N LEU A 167 15.26 12.54 -20.40
CA LEU A 167 16.05 12.97 -19.24
C LEU A 167 16.40 11.79 -18.33
N LEU A 168 15.43 10.95 -18.02
CA LEU A 168 15.63 9.76 -17.20
C LEU A 168 16.57 8.75 -17.88
N LEU A 169 16.45 8.52 -19.18
CA LEU A 169 17.32 7.59 -19.92
C LEU A 169 18.74 8.13 -20.07
N THR A 170 18.90 9.45 -20.20
CA THR A 170 20.22 10.08 -20.40
C THR A 170 20.96 10.27 -19.08
N HIS A 171 20.24 10.44 -17.97
CA HIS A 171 20.83 10.89 -16.69
C HIS A 171 20.46 10.03 -15.47
N GLY A 172 19.57 9.04 -15.62
CA GLY A 172 19.04 8.16 -14.55
C GLY A 172 20.06 7.16 -14.00
N GLY A 173 21.15 7.68 -13.48
CA GLY A 173 22.26 6.97 -12.86
C GLY A 173 23.39 7.91 -12.42
N MET A 174 23.48 9.11 -13.04
CA MET A 174 24.51 10.12 -12.77
C MET A 174 24.02 11.34 -11.98
N LEU A 175 22.71 11.48 -11.74
CA LEU A 175 22.14 12.60 -10.99
C LEU A 175 22.31 12.40 -9.47
N SER A 176 23.57 12.47 -9.01
CA SER A 176 23.85 12.93 -7.65
C SER A 176 23.67 14.45 -7.60
N SER A 177 23.14 14.94 -6.49
CA SER A 177 22.71 16.30 -6.11
C SER A 177 23.37 17.55 -6.71
N SER A 178 24.48 17.48 -7.45
CA SER A 178 25.15 18.65 -8.06
C SER A 178 24.92 18.83 -9.57
N MET A 179 24.23 17.90 -10.26
CA MET A 179 23.88 18.03 -11.70
C MET A 179 22.37 18.16 -11.95
N ALA A 180 21.54 18.22 -10.89
CA ALA A 180 20.09 18.19 -11.01
C ALA A 180 19.47 19.45 -11.65
N ASP A 181 20.11 20.61 -11.57
CA ASP A 181 19.41 21.86 -11.92
C ASP A 181 19.28 22.11 -13.43
N ARG A 182 20.34 21.88 -14.22
CA ARG A 182 20.35 22.20 -15.67
C ARG A 182 19.41 21.35 -16.53
N PRO A 183 19.24 20.04 -16.31
CA PRO A 183 18.32 19.23 -17.12
C PRO A 183 16.85 19.47 -16.77
N LEU A 184 16.57 19.99 -15.57
CA LEU A 184 15.20 20.26 -15.10
C LEU A 184 14.64 21.58 -15.67
N ASP A 185 15.49 22.46 -16.18
CA ASP A 185 15.07 23.69 -16.88
C ASP A 185 14.21 23.40 -18.13
N GLU A 186 14.33 22.20 -18.72
CA GLU A 186 13.49 21.75 -19.85
C GLU A 186 12.00 21.71 -19.48
N PHE A 187 11.65 21.63 -18.19
CA PHE A 187 10.26 21.61 -17.72
C PHE A 187 9.67 23.01 -17.49
N ILE A 188 10.48 24.06 -17.35
CA ILE A 188 10.01 25.43 -17.05
C ILE A 188 9.11 25.97 -18.17
N GLY A 189 9.30 25.50 -19.41
CA GLY A 189 8.51 25.91 -20.58
C GLY A 189 7.21 25.13 -20.81
N LEU A 190 6.86 24.15 -19.95
CA LEU A 190 5.71 23.26 -20.17
C LEU A 190 4.50 23.71 -19.32
N PRO A 191 3.50 24.41 -19.91
CA PRO A 191 2.40 25.00 -19.14
C PRO A 191 1.41 23.97 -18.60
N SER A 192 1.42 22.76 -19.15
CA SER A 192 0.61 21.60 -18.77
C SER A 192 1.17 20.85 -17.56
N LEU A 193 2.39 21.17 -17.11
CA LEU A 193 3.13 20.37 -16.15
C LEU A 193 3.42 21.17 -14.88
N HIS A 194 2.87 20.70 -13.76
CA HIS A 194 3.11 21.30 -12.45
C HIS A 194 4.30 20.65 -11.74
N SER A 195 4.42 19.33 -11.78
CA SER A 195 5.56 18.64 -11.19
C SER A 195 5.91 17.34 -11.91
N VAL A 196 7.19 16.99 -11.86
CA VAL A 196 7.74 15.71 -12.32
C VAL A 196 8.66 15.19 -11.23
N LEU A 197 8.37 13.99 -10.75
CA LEU A 197 9.20 13.32 -9.77
C LEU A 197 9.70 12.00 -10.36
N PHE A 198 11.01 11.90 -10.46
CA PHE A 198 11.70 10.70 -10.86
C PHE A 198 12.04 9.88 -9.63
N ARG A 199 11.80 8.58 -9.75
CA ARG A 199 12.13 7.61 -8.72
C ARG A 199 12.93 6.47 -9.33
N GLU A 200 14.19 6.46 -8.95
CA GLU A 200 15.09 5.33 -9.16
C GLU A 200 15.22 4.56 -7.83
N ARG A 201 15.55 3.27 -7.90
CA ARG A 201 15.53 2.29 -6.81
C ARG A 201 15.92 2.82 -5.40
N LEU A 202 15.06 2.55 -4.41
CA LEU A 202 15.26 2.59 -2.93
C LEU A 202 15.70 3.88 -2.20
N SER A 203 16.13 4.99 -2.81
CA SER A 203 16.39 6.21 -2.00
C SER A 203 16.47 7.53 -2.75
N LYS A 204 16.71 7.52 -4.06
CA LYS A 204 16.90 8.76 -4.82
C LYS A 204 15.57 9.19 -5.44
N ARG A 205 14.94 10.17 -4.79
CA ARG A 205 13.89 10.98 -5.39
C ARG A 205 14.54 12.28 -5.83
N TRP A 206 14.32 12.62 -7.09
CA TRP A 206 14.67 13.92 -7.63
C TRP A 206 13.53 14.33 -8.54
N GLY A 207 13.32 15.63 -8.68
CA GLY A 207 12.17 16.11 -9.40
C GLY A 207 12.17 17.61 -9.48
N TRP A 208 11.28 18.09 -10.31
CA TRP A 208 11.01 19.50 -10.51
C TRP A 208 9.55 19.77 -10.14
N THR A 209 9.34 20.89 -9.48
CA THR A 209 8.00 21.40 -9.17
C THR A 209 7.98 22.86 -9.55
N SER A 210 6.96 23.26 -10.31
CA SER A 210 6.70 24.64 -10.66
C SER A 210 6.43 25.47 -9.40
N SER A 211 6.95 26.70 -9.37
CA SER A 211 6.64 27.68 -8.33
C SER A 211 5.24 28.30 -8.48
N ALA A 212 4.56 28.02 -9.59
CA ALA A 212 3.21 28.52 -9.83
C ALA A 212 2.20 27.89 -8.86
N SER A 213 1.40 28.74 -8.22
CA SER A 213 0.26 28.29 -7.41
C SER A 213 -0.86 27.82 -8.33
N VAL A 214 -1.18 26.52 -8.28
CA VAL A 214 -2.25 25.91 -9.06
C VAL A 214 -3.31 25.35 -8.10
N PRO A 215 -4.60 25.62 -8.33
CA PRO A 215 -5.68 25.02 -7.55
C PRO A 215 -5.64 23.47 -7.55
N PRO A 216 -5.83 22.79 -6.41
CA PRO A 216 -5.71 21.33 -6.31
C PRO A 216 -6.66 20.55 -7.23
N ASP A 217 -7.80 21.13 -7.58
CA ASP A 217 -8.84 20.56 -8.44
C ASP A 217 -8.43 20.46 -9.92
N GLN A 218 -7.50 21.32 -10.35
CA GLN A 218 -6.92 21.34 -11.70
C GLN A 218 -5.74 20.39 -11.86
N LEU A 219 -5.18 19.91 -10.74
CA LEU A 219 -4.06 18.98 -10.74
C LEU A 219 -4.53 17.53 -10.92
N ARG A 220 -3.87 16.82 -11.84
CA ARG A 220 -4.10 15.40 -12.10
C ARG A 220 -2.80 14.64 -12.05
N LYS A 221 -2.78 13.58 -11.23
CA LYS A 221 -1.61 12.72 -11.04
C LYS A 221 -1.57 11.61 -12.09
N ALA A 222 -0.39 11.36 -12.64
CA ALA A 222 -0.12 10.21 -13.47
C ALA A 222 1.19 9.55 -13.06
N THR A 223 1.29 8.25 -13.30
CA THR A 223 2.47 7.44 -13.04
C THR A 223 2.84 6.68 -14.29
N HIS A 224 4.06 6.88 -14.75
CA HIS A 224 4.63 6.24 -15.92
C HIS A 224 5.83 5.37 -15.55
N TRP A 225 5.96 4.24 -16.23
CA TRP A 225 6.97 3.23 -15.95
C TRP A 225 7.92 3.12 -17.12
N VAL A 226 9.21 3.28 -16.85
CA VAL A 226 10.26 3.30 -17.88
C VAL A 226 11.30 2.25 -17.55
N LYS A 227 11.67 1.46 -18.55
CA LYS A 227 12.78 0.52 -18.44
C LYS A 227 14.07 1.22 -18.87
N LEU A 228 15.03 1.29 -17.97
CA LEU A 228 16.33 1.91 -18.19
C LEU A 228 17.23 1.03 -19.08
N PRO A 229 18.26 1.61 -19.74
CA PRO A 229 19.22 0.84 -20.55
C PRO A 229 19.99 -0.20 -19.73
N SER A 230 20.14 0.03 -18.42
CA SER A 230 20.71 -0.92 -17.46
C SER A 230 19.86 -2.19 -17.26
N GLY A 231 18.62 -2.20 -17.79
CA GLY A 231 17.64 -3.25 -17.57
C GLY A 231 16.79 -3.06 -16.31
N GLU A 232 17.14 -2.08 -15.47
CA GLU A 232 16.35 -1.70 -14.29
C GLU A 232 15.09 -0.92 -14.68
N TRP A 233 14.14 -0.81 -13.75
CA TRP A 233 12.93 -0.01 -13.93
C TRP A 233 12.97 1.24 -13.06
N ALA A 234 12.47 2.33 -13.61
CA ALA A 234 12.27 3.58 -12.91
C ALA A 234 10.83 4.09 -13.11
N THR A 235 10.39 4.89 -12.17
CA THR A 235 9.04 5.46 -12.16
C THR A 235 9.12 6.97 -12.34
N ILE A 236 8.24 7.52 -13.18
CA ILE A 236 8.05 8.96 -13.34
C ILE A 236 6.63 9.27 -12.83
N GLU A 237 6.55 10.10 -11.79
CA GLU A 237 5.30 10.63 -11.26
C GLU A 237 5.11 12.04 -11.82
N PHE A 238 3.97 12.28 -12.48
CA PHE A 238 3.61 13.57 -13.05
C PHE A 238 2.44 14.18 -12.29
N GLU A 239 2.46 15.51 -12.15
CA GLU A 239 1.28 16.31 -11.85
C GLU A 239 1.01 17.24 -13.02
N PHE A 240 -0.03 16.92 -13.78
CA PHE A 240 -0.48 17.72 -14.92
C PHE A 240 -1.52 18.74 -14.49
N ILE A 241 -1.45 19.93 -15.08
CA ILE A 241 -2.49 20.95 -15.06
C ILE A 241 -3.41 20.63 -16.23
N VAL A 242 -4.63 20.19 -15.93
CA VAL A 242 -5.61 19.86 -16.96
C VAL A 242 -6.58 21.03 -17.10
N PRO A 243 -6.68 21.67 -18.28
CA PRO A 243 -7.69 22.70 -18.50
C PRO A 243 -9.09 22.08 -18.39
N GLU A 244 -10.03 22.84 -17.85
CA GLU A 244 -11.45 22.44 -17.71
C GLU A 244 -12.09 22.04 -19.05
#